data_AF-A0A7V2UKZ4-F1
#
_entry.id   AF-A0A7V2UKZ4-F1
#
_cell.length_a   1.000
_cell.length_b   1.000
_cell.length_c   1.000
_cell.angle_alpha   90.00
_cell.angle_beta   90.00
_cell.angle_gamma   90.00
#
_symmetry.space_group_name_H-M   'P 1'
#
loop_
_entity.id
_entity.type
_entity.pdbx_description
1 polymer ?
#
loop_
_entity_poly.entity_id
_entity_poly.type
_entity_poly.pdbx_seq_one_letter_code
_entity_poly.pdbx_strand_id
1 'polypeptide(L)'
;MQPHEFRFGSVKEDRGWYFVEYTPPMENYLLSLLQLSVVAERNPTEVADALEFEAKAWLRRYPVPLMATAFSADESVLSLHGVRPIDNLLAWPDPQTKEPVLRWEIVSNEALPTTAKDREALCKLFPDVPVKTGAQVQQEVARSVKERKLGWWLVFIWAVLVPLVVGVLEWWSDLLGLAVLGYAFVKAGIEALRLTGHLPKSAAQQTKEAEELRMRHHHFHCERNPAAFERLKAENFRNSAVERTKAEAAAVKKSSSDVDA
;
A
#
# COMPACT_ATOMS: atom_id res chain seq x y z
N MET A 1 7.66 -8.89 -15.27
CA MET A 1 6.48 -8.42 -16.00
C MET A 1 6.84 -8.43 -17.48
N GLN A 2 6.12 -9.18 -18.31
CA GLN A 2 6.39 -9.17 -19.74
C GLN A 2 5.86 -7.86 -20.35
N PRO A 3 6.52 -7.28 -21.36
CA PRO A 3 6.16 -5.98 -21.92
C PRO A 3 4.74 -5.90 -22.52
N HIS A 4 4.10 -7.05 -22.78
CA HIS A 4 2.76 -7.18 -23.37
C HIS A 4 1.65 -7.48 -22.36
N GLU A 5 1.95 -7.51 -21.06
CA GLU A 5 0.96 -7.74 -20.00
C GLU A 5 0.12 -6.47 -19.80
N PHE A 6 -1.19 -6.55 -20.00
CA PHE A 6 -2.13 -5.44 -19.74
C PHE A 6 -2.78 -5.62 -18.38
N ARG A 7 -2.92 -4.53 -17.62
CA ARG A 7 -3.67 -4.50 -16.37
C ARG A 7 -4.79 -3.49 -16.49
N PHE A 8 -6.02 -3.96 -16.30
CA PHE A 8 -7.14 -3.09 -16.07
C PHE A 8 -6.99 -2.42 -14.69
N GLY A 9 -7.36 -1.14 -14.60
CA GLY A 9 -7.58 -0.47 -13.32
C GLY A 9 -8.79 -1.05 -12.59
N SER A 10 -8.98 -0.62 -11.35
CA SER A 10 -10.22 -0.90 -10.61
C SER A 10 -11.23 0.22 -10.81
N VAL A 11 -12.52 -0.14 -10.71
CA VAL A 11 -13.65 0.79 -10.75
C VAL A 11 -14.22 0.89 -9.34
N LYS A 12 -14.32 2.10 -8.80
CA LYS A 12 -14.86 2.36 -7.46
C LYS A 12 -16.19 3.12 -7.55
N GLU A 13 -17.22 2.65 -6.84
CA GLU A 13 -18.52 3.32 -6.78
C GLU A 13 -19.03 3.44 -5.34
N ASP A 14 -19.59 4.59 -4.98
CA ASP A 14 -20.20 4.84 -3.68
C ASP A 14 -21.64 4.29 -3.64
N ARG A 15 -22.02 3.75 -2.48
CA ARG A 15 -23.38 3.27 -2.16
C ARG A 15 -23.88 3.84 -0.82
N GLY A 16 -23.20 4.86 -0.29
CA GLY A 16 -23.58 5.57 0.92
C GLY A 16 -23.00 4.96 2.19
N TRP A 17 -23.47 3.78 2.60
CA TRP A 17 -22.97 3.12 3.83
C TRP A 17 -21.84 2.10 3.57
N TYR A 18 -21.58 1.81 2.30
CA TYR A 18 -20.44 1.05 1.80
C TYR A 18 -20.03 1.63 0.44
N PHE A 19 -18.85 1.26 -0.03
CA PHE A 19 -18.45 1.44 -1.42
C PHE A 19 -18.02 0.11 -2.01
N VAL A 20 -18.06 0.01 -3.33
CA VAL A 20 -17.63 -1.18 -4.07
C VAL A 20 -16.40 -0.88 -4.89
N GLU A 21 -15.46 -1.82 -4.93
CA GLU A 21 -14.32 -1.82 -5.83
C GLU A 21 -14.37 -3.07 -6.70
N TYR A 22 -14.55 -2.87 -8.00
CA TYR A 22 -14.53 -3.93 -9.00
C TYR A 22 -13.19 -3.95 -9.73
N THR A 23 -12.54 -5.10 -9.73
CA THR A 23 -11.29 -5.34 -10.46
C THR A 23 -11.52 -6.41 -11.52
N PRO A 24 -11.36 -6.10 -12.82
CA PRO A 24 -11.44 -7.09 -13.89
C PRO A 24 -10.44 -8.25 -13.70
N PRO A 25 -10.67 -9.42 -14.34
CA PRO A 25 -9.78 -10.56 -14.18
C PRO A 25 -8.37 -10.20 -14.69
N MET A 26 -7.36 -10.64 -13.92
CA MET A 26 -5.96 -10.56 -14.35
C MET A 26 -5.65 -11.66 -15.36
N GLU A 27 -4.59 -11.47 -16.14
CA GLU A 27 -4.10 -12.49 -17.06
C GLU A 27 -3.83 -13.81 -16.31
N ASN A 28 -4.42 -14.91 -16.79
CA ASN A 28 -4.43 -16.25 -16.20
C ASN A 28 -5.37 -16.48 -15.01
N TYR A 29 -6.16 -15.49 -14.60
CA TYR A 29 -7.20 -15.64 -13.58
C TYR A 29 -8.59 -15.74 -14.24
N LEU A 30 -9.46 -16.58 -13.65
CA LEU A 30 -10.80 -16.84 -14.18
C LEU A 30 -11.87 -15.92 -13.60
N LEU A 31 -11.56 -15.19 -12.54
CA LEU A 31 -12.51 -14.44 -11.74
C LEU A 31 -12.11 -12.95 -11.72
N SER A 32 -13.08 -12.06 -11.91
CA SER A 32 -12.98 -10.69 -11.42
C SER A 32 -13.19 -10.65 -9.90
N LEU A 33 -12.68 -9.60 -9.28
CA LEU A 33 -12.82 -9.38 -7.84
C LEU A 33 -13.79 -8.23 -7.61
N LEU A 34 -14.79 -8.47 -6.77
CA LEU A 34 -15.71 -7.46 -6.28
C LEU A 34 -15.51 -7.33 -4.77
N GLN A 35 -14.98 -6.19 -4.34
CA GLN A 35 -14.75 -5.90 -2.94
C GLN A 35 -15.81 -4.93 -2.45
N LEU A 36 -16.49 -5.29 -1.36
CA LEU A 36 -17.47 -4.43 -0.71
C LEU A 36 -16.89 -3.94 0.61
N SER A 37 -16.56 -2.66 0.69
CA SER A 37 -15.93 -2.06 1.87
C SER A 37 -16.98 -1.32 2.71
N VAL A 38 -17.30 -1.88 3.87
CA VAL A 38 -18.32 -1.38 4.78
C VAL A 38 -17.74 -0.29 5.69
N VAL A 39 -18.31 0.91 5.62
CA VAL A 39 -17.81 2.10 6.35
C VAL A 39 -18.49 2.25 7.70
N ALA A 40 -19.76 1.84 7.80
CA ALA A 40 -20.56 1.87 9.01
C ALA A 40 -21.00 0.45 9.39
N GLU A 41 -20.90 0.09 10.67
CA GLU A 41 -21.31 -1.24 11.14
C GLU A 41 -22.76 -1.56 10.77
N ARG A 42 -22.97 -2.74 10.19
CA ARG A 42 -24.26 -3.28 9.76
C ARG A 42 -24.38 -4.75 10.14
N ASN A 43 -25.62 -5.24 10.16
CA ASN A 43 -25.90 -6.65 10.40
C ASN A 43 -25.29 -7.50 9.27
N PRO A 44 -24.61 -8.63 9.56
CA PRO A 44 -24.13 -9.57 8.56
C PRO A 44 -25.17 -9.99 7.51
N THR A 45 -26.47 -10.06 7.86
CA THR A 45 -27.54 -10.31 6.89
C THR A 45 -27.67 -9.21 5.83
N GLU A 46 -27.65 -7.94 6.24
CA GLU A 46 -27.72 -6.81 5.32
C GLU A 46 -26.50 -6.76 4.39
N VAL A 47 -25.32 -7.12 4.91
CA VAL A 47 -24.08 -7.19 4.12
C VAL A 47 -24.14 -8.34 3.10
N ALA A 48 -24.64 -9.50 3.48
CA ALA A 48 -24.81 -10.64 2.58
C ALA A 48 -25.80 -10.33 1.45
N ASP A 49 -26.92 -9.70 1.77
CA ASP A 49 -27.92 -9.31 0.77
C ASP A 49 -27.37 -8.23 -0.18
N ALA A 50 -26.58 -7.27 0.34
CA ALA A 50 -25.87 -6.29 -0.47
C ALA A 50 -24.84 -6.93 -1.41
N LEU A 51 -24.07 -7.92 -0.94
CA LEU A 51 -23.14 -8.68 -1.78
C LEU A 51 -23.86 -9.39 -2.93
N GLU A 52 -24.99 -10.04 -2.66
CA GLU A 52 -25.79 -10.72 -3.69
C GLU A 52 -26.38 -9.73 -4.69
N PHE A 53 -26.82 -8.55 -4.22
CA PHE A 53 -27.32 -7.48 -5.07
C PHE A 53 -26.24 -6.92 -6.00
N GLU A 54 -25.08 -6.56 -5.45
CA GLU A 54 -23.95 -6.02 -6.22
C GLU A 54 -23.40 -7.06 -7.19
N ALA A 55 -23.25 -8.32 -6.78
CA ALA A 55 -22.81 -9.40 -7.67
C ALA A 55 -23.72 -9.51 -8.91
N LYS A 56 -25.06 -9.45 -8.73
CA LYS A 56 -26.01 -9.47 -9.86
C LYS A 56 -25.88 -8.20 -10.72
N ALA A 57 -25.71 -7.03 -10.12
CA ALA A 57 -25.58 -5.77 -10.85
C ALA A 57 -24.30 -5.75 -11.71
N TRP A 58 -23.16 -6.14 -11.13
CA TRP A 58 -21.88 -6.20 -11.83
C TRP A 58 -21.85 -7.29 -12.90
N LEU A 59 -22.46 -8.46 -12.67
CA LEU A 59 -22.60 -9.50 -13.69
C LEU A 59 -23.43 -9.06 -14.91
N ARG A 60 -24.45 -8.22 -14.69
CA ARG A 60 -25.25 -7.65 -15.78
C ARG A 60 -24.45 -6.65 -16.61
N ARG A 61 -23.57 -5.88 -15.95
CA ARG A 61 -22.71 -4.90 -16.62
C ARG A 61 -21.55 -5.58 -17.35
N TYR A 62 -20.91 -6.54 -16.70
CA TYR A 62 -19.77 -7.29 -17.21
C TYR A 62 -20.03 -8.79 -16.99
N PRO A 63 -20.41 -9.55 -18.04
CA PRO A 63 -20.78 -10.96 -17.94
C PRO A 63 -19.54 -11.86 -17.81
N VAL A 64 -18.76 -11.64 -16.76
CA VAL A 64 -17.53 -12.35 -16.43
C VAL A 64 -17.70 -12.95 -15.03
N PRO A 65 -17.25 -14.20 -14.80
CA PRO A 65 -17.27 -14.78 -13.46
C PRO A 65 -16.57 -13.88 -12.45
N LEU A 66 -17.17 -13.70 -11.27
CA LEU A 66 -16.66 -12.83 -10.22
C LEU A 66 -16.69 -13.51 -8.85
N MET A 67 -15.78 -13.08 -7.98
CA MET A 67 -15.78 -13.39 -6.56
C MET A 67 -16.04 -12.10 -5.77
N ALA A 68 -17.09 -12.11 -4.97
CA ALA A 68 -17.47 -10.99 -4.12
C ALA A 68 -17.14 -11.27 -2.65
N THR A 69 -16.45 -10.33 -2.01
CA THR A 69 -16.01 -10.41 -0.60
C THR A 69 -16.31 -9.09 0.10
N ALA A 70 -16.84 -9.15 1.32
CA ALA A 70 -17.06 -7.97 2.15
C ALA A 70 -15.90 -7.74 3.14
N PHE A 71 -15.52 -6.49 3.29
CA PHE A 71 -14.49 -6.01 4.21
C PHE A 71 -15.09 -5.00 5.17
N SER A 72 -14.66 -5.03 6.44
CA SER A 72 -14.98 -4.01 7.42
C SER A 72 -14.12 -2.77 7.23
N ALA A 73 -14.42 -1.72 8.00
CA ALA A 73 -13.68 -0.48 7.96
C ALA A 73 -12.18 -0.66 8.26
N ASP A 74 -11.80 -1.69 9.01
CA ASP A 74 -10.39 -1.99 9.29
C ASP A 74 -9.71 -2.90 8.25
N GLU A 75 -10.35 -3.09 7.10
CA GLU A 75 -9.89 -3.94 5.99
C GLU A 75 -9.79 -5.43 6.32
N SER A 76 -10.37 -5.87 7.45
CA SER A 76 -10.54 -7.29 7.72
C SER A 76 -11.76 -7.86 6.97
N VAL A 77 -11.73 -9.14 6.64
CA VAL A 77 -12.87 -9.81 5.98
C VAL A 77 -14.01 -9.91 6.99
N LEU A 78 -15.19 -9.43 6.60
CA LEU A 78 -16.39 -9.56 7.41
C LEU A 78 -16.84 -11.02 7.42
N SER A 79 -16.83 -11.65 8.59
CA SER A 79 -17.34 -13.01 8.72
C SER A 79 -18.87 -13.03 8.59
N LEU A 80 -19.36 -13.82 7.64
CA LEU A 80 -20.77 -14.08 7.39
C LEU A 80 -21.21 -15.42 8.01
N HIS A 81 -20.35 -16.03 8.83
CA HIS A 81 -20.61 -17.28 9.49
C HIS A 81 -21.87 -17.19 10.37
N GLY A 82 -22.82 -18.09 10.15
CA GLY A 82 -24.13 -18.09 10.80
C GLY A 82 -25.26 -17.49 9.94
N VAL A 83 -24.94 -16.73 8.90
CA VAL A 83 -25.89 -16.26 7.88
C VAL A 83 -25.67 -16.95 6.54
N ARG A 84 -24.42 -17.22 6.19
CA ARG A 84 -23.98 -17.94 4.99
C ARG A 84 -22.90 -18.98 5.37
N PRO A 85 -22.71 -20.02 4.55
CA PRO A 85 -21.75 -21.09 4.84
C PRO A 85 -20.28 -20.67 4.69
N ILE A 86 -19.98 -19.67 3.84
CA ILE A 86 -18.64 -19.10 3.64
C ILE A 86 -18.73 -17.57 3.46
N ASP A 87 -17.60 -16.87 3.62
CA ASP A 87 -17.52 -15.40 3.57
C ASP A 87 -17.40 -14.83 2.13
N ASN A 88 -17.22 -15.69 1.14
CA ASN A 88 -17.05 -15.30 -0.26
C ASN A 88 -18.23 -15.79 -1.11
N LEU A 89 -18.74 -14.93 -1.97
CA LEU A 89 -19.76 -15.26 -2.94
C LEU A 89 -19.11 -15.44 -4.32
N LEU A 90 -19.32 -16.59 -4.93
CA LEU A 90 -19.00 -16.80 -6.34
C LEU A 90 -20.24 -16.55 -7.20
N ALA A 91 -20.06 -15.81 -8.28
CA ALA A 91 -21.14 -15.44 -9.17
C ALA A 91 -20.70 -15.52 -10.63
N TRP A 92 -21.50 -16.12 -11.50
CA TRP A 92 -21.23 -16.18 -12.94
C TRP A 92 -22.51 -16.26 -13.76
N PRO A 93 -22.49 -15.88 -15.05
CA PRO A 93 -23.66 -16.04 -15.90
C PRO A 93 -23.81 -17.51 -16.33
N ASP A 94 -25.02 -18.06 -16.23
CA ASP A 94 -25.34 -19.39 -16.75
C ASP A 94 -25.12 -19.43 -18.27
N PRO A 95 -24.39 -20.41 -18.81
CA PRO A 95 -24.15 -20.52 -20.26
C PRO A 95 -25.42 -20.65 -21.11
N GLN A 96 -26.49 -21.22 -20.55
CA GLN A 96 -27.74 -21.52 -21.26
C GLN A 96 -28.78 -20.42 -21.05
N THR A 97 -29.01 -20.00 -19.82
CA THR A 97 -30.08 -19.04 -19.49
C THR A 97 -29.58 -17.59 -19.44
N LYS A 98 -28.25 -17.38 -19.39
CA LYS A 98 -27.61 -16.08 -19.11
C LYS A 98 -28.03 -15.45 -17.79
N GLU A 99 -28.74 -16.17 -16.93
CA GLU A 99 -29.11 -15.70 -15.60
C GLU A 99 -27.92 -15.80 -14.64
N PRO A 100 -27.81 -14.90 -13.66
CA PRO A 100 -26.72 -14.93 -12.69
C PRO A 100 -26.89 -16.12 -11.74
N VAL A 101 -25.92 -17.04 -11.77
CA VAL A 101 -25.80 -18.13 -10.80
C VAL A 101 -24.98 -17.62 -9.62
N LEU A 102 -25.54 -17.74 -8.41
CA LEU A 102 -24.90 -17.36 -7.16
C LEU A 102 -24.60 -18.60 -6.31
N ARG A 103 -23.36 -18.73 -5.84
CA ARG A 103 -22.90 -19.84 -5.00
C ARG A 103 -22.07 -19.37 -3.82
N TRP A 104 -22.49 -19.78 -2.63
CA TRP A 104 -21.75 -19.62 -1.39
C TRP A 104 -20.98 -20.91 -1.07
N GLU A 105 -20.11 -21.35 -1.99
CA GLU A 105 -19.28 -22.53 -1.78
C GLU A 105 -17.98 -22.42 -2.58
N ILE A 106 -17.01 -23.27 -2.25
CA ILE A 106 -15.76 -23.36 -3.02
C ILE A 106 -16.06 -24.17 -4.28
N VAL A 107 -16.00 -23.51 -5.44
CA VAL A 107 -16.25 -24.12 -6.75
C VAL A 107 -14.92 -24.40 -7.44
N SER A 108 -14.79 -25.57 -8.07
CA SER A 108 -13.61 -25.92 -8.88
C SER A 108 -13.49 -25.02 -10.11
N ASN A 109 -12.26 -24.69 -10.50
CA ASN A 109 -11.97 -23.89 -11.70
C ASN A 109 -12.55 -24.50 -12.99
N GLU A 110 -12.79 -25.82 -13.02
CA GLU A 110 -13.36 -26.53 -14.17
C GLU A 110 -14.85 -26.24 -14.37
N ALA A 111 -15.56 -25.85 -13.31
CA ALA A 111 -16.99 -25.52 -13.36
C ALA A 111 -17.26 -24.05 -13.73
N LEU A 112 -16.22 -23.21 -13.79
CA LEU A 112 -16.35 -21.79 -14.13
C LEU A 112 -16.30 -21.57 -15.65
N PRO A 113 -17.13 -20.64 -16.18
CA PRO A 113 -17.04 -20.26 -17.59
C PRO A 113 -15.65 -19.76 -17.97
N THR A 114 -15.12 -20.20 -19.11
CA THR A 114 -13.80 -19.79 -19.62
C THR A 114 -13.82 -18.43 -20.33
N THR A 115 -14.95 -17.72 -20.32
CA THR A 115 -15.12 -16.40 -20.94
C THR A 115 -14.08 -15.38 -20.46
N ALA A 116 -13.60 -15.51 -19.23
CA ALA A 116 -12.53 -14.68 -18.65
C ALA A 116 -11.13 -14.93 -19.26
N LYS A 117 -10.94 -15.97 -20.08
CA LYS A 117 -9.64 -16.27 -20.72
C LYS A 117 -9.46 -15.59 -22.07
N ASP A 118 -10.54 -15.12 -22.71
CA ASP A 118 -10.46 -14.49 -24.02
C ASP A 118 -10.09 -13.00 -23.92
N ARG A 119 -8.84 -12.71 -24.31
CA ARG A 119 -8.23 -11.38 -24.25
C ARG A 119 -8.96 -10.33 -25.10
N GLU A 120 -9.40 -10.71 -26.30
CA GLU A 120 -10.04 -9.77 -27.22
C GLU A 120 -11.47 -9.48 -26.77
N ALA A 121 -12.13 -10.48 -26.19
CA ALA A 121 -13.43 -10.29 -25.55
C ALA A 121 -13.33 -9.36 -24.34
N LEU A 122 -12.32 -9.51 -23.46
CA LEU A 122 -12.17 -8.66 -22.28
C LEU A 122 -11.97 -7.17 -22.66
N CYS A 123 -11.13 -6.85 -23.65
CA CYS A 123 -10.96 -5.46 -24.09
C CYS A 123 -12.25 -4.84 -24.65
N LYS A 124 -13.11 -5.64 -25.29
CA LYS A 124 -14.43 -5.18 -25.75
C LYS A 124 -15.43 -5.02 -24.60
N LEU A 125 -15.30 -5.84 -23.55
CA LEU A 125 -16.18 -5.82 -22.38
C LEU A 125 -15.84 -4.67 -21.42
N PHE A 126 -14.60 -4.18 -21.37
CA PHE A 126 -14.16 -3.12 -20.46
C PHE A 126 -13.65 -1.86 -21.17
N PRO A 127 -14.48 -1.17 -21.98
CA PRO A 127 -14.03 0.03 -22.69
C PRO A 127 -13.73 1.21 -21.76
N ASP A 128 -14.44 1.30 -20.62
CA ASP A 128 -14.38 2.43 -19.70
C ASP A 128 -13.32 2.26 -18.58
N VAL A 129 -12.64 1.11 -18.53
CA VAL A 129 -11.67 0.81 -17.48
C VAL A 129 -10.28 1.20 -17.97
N PRO A 130 -9.55 2.07 -17.24
CA PRO A 130 -8.23 2.51 -17.68
C PRO A 130 -7.28 1.31 -17.74
N VAL A 131 -6.71 1.07 -18.91
CA VAL A 131 -5.74 -0.01 -19.14
C VAL A 131 -4.33 0.55 -19.01
N LYS A 132 -3.53 -0.03 -18.10
CA LYS A 132 -2.08 0.21 -18.03
C LYS A 132 -1.35 -0.94 -18.69
N THR A 133 -0.45 -0.64 -19.62
CA THR A 133 0.43 -1.64 -20.24
C THR A 133 1.65 -1.89 -19.34
N GLY A 134 2.18 -3.11 -19.31
CA GLY A 134 3.39 -3.47 -18.57
C GLY A 134 4.58 -2.56 -18.88
N ALA A 135 4.68 -2.03 -20.10
CA ALA A 135 5.65 -1.00 -20.47
C ALA A 135 5.50 0.32 -19.69
N GLN A 136 4.28 0.77 -19.42
CA GLN A 136 4.01 2.00 -18.64
C GLN A 136 4.33 1.78 -17.17
N VAL A 137 4.01 0.60 -16.62
CA VAL A 137 4.38 0.22 -15.25
C VAL A 137 5.90 0.16 -15.10
N GLN A 138 6.62 -0.41 -16.07
CA GLN A 138 8.09 -0.43 -16.07
C GLN A 138 8.70 0.96 -16.19
N GLN A 139 8.09 1.87 -16.95
CA GLN A 139 8.57 3.26 -17.08
C GLN A 139 8.41 4.03 -15.77
N GLU A 140 7.31 3.82 -15.04
CA GLU A 140 7.05 4.42 -13.72
C GLU A 140 8.06 3.90 -12.68
N VAL A 141 8.33 2.60 -12.68
CA VAL A 141 9.37 1.97 -11.85
C VAL A 141 10.78 2.45 -12.25
N ALA A 142 11.06 2.59 -13.54
CA ALA A 142 12.36 3.09 -14.01
C ALA A 142 12.62 4.53 -13.56
N ARG A 143 11.57 5.36 -13.45
CA ARG A 143 11.66 6.73 -12.93
C ARG A 143 12.02 6.74 -11.44
N SER A 144 11.37 5.93 -10.61
CA SER A 144 11.70 5.81 -9.18
C SER A 144 13.08 5.18 -8.92
N VAL A 145 13.56 4.30 -9.81
CA VAL A 145 14.93 3.77 -9.75
C VAL A 145 15.98 4.84 -10.07
N LYS A 146 15.71 5.80 -10.97
CA LYS A 146 16.64 6.92 -11.25
C LYS A 146 16.86 7.79 -10.02
N GLU A 147 15.82 8.03 -9.21
CA GLU A 147 15.93 8.78 -7.96
C GLU A 147 16.80 8.06 -6.93
N ARG A 148 16.70 6.73 -6.83
CA ARG A 148 17.59 5.90 -5.99
C ARG A 148 19.05 5.91 -6.44
N LYS A 149 19.31 5.91 -7.76
CA LYS A 149 20.68 5.97 -8.30
C LYS A 149 21.38 7.29 -7.96
N LEU A 150 20.65 8.39 -7.87
CA LEU A 150 21.19 9.69 -7.47
C LEU A 150 21.68 9.66 -6.00
N GLY A 151 20.92 9.02 -5.11
CA GLY A 151 21.30 8.82 -3.71
C GLY A 151 22.56 7.97 -3.57
N TRP A 152 22.70 6.90 -4.35
CA TRP A 152 23.89 6.04 -4.30
C TRP A 152 25.15 6.73 -4.85
N TRP A 153 25.03 7.61 -5.84
CA TRP A 153 26.14 8.41 -6.35
C TRP A 153 26.69 9.41 -5.32
N LEU A 154 25.80 10.03 -4.53
CA LEU A 154 26.19 10.88 -3.39
C LEU A 154 27.00 10.10 -2.34
N VAL A 155 26.58 8.87 -2.01
CA VAL A 155 27.32 7.98 -1.10
C VAL A 155 28.69 7.62 -1.67
N PHE A 156 28.77 7.31 -2.97
CA PHE A 156 30.04 7.00 -3.63
C PHE A 156 31.04 8.15 -3.58
N ILE A 157 30.61 9.39 -3.85
CA ILE A 157 31.49 10.57 -3.74
C ILE A 157 32.02 10.73 -2.31
N TRP A 158 31.15 10.60 -1.31
CA TRP A 158 31.54 10.77 0.08
C TRP A 158 32.47 9.66 0.59
N ALA A 159 32.24 8.41 0.16
CA ALA A 159 32.98 7.25 0.65
C ALA A 159 34.31 7.01 -0.10
N VAL A 160 34.41 7.43 -1.36
CA VAL A 160 35.58 7.13 -2.22
C VAL A 160 36.31 8.40 -2.64
N LEU A 161 35.61 9.37 -3.19
CA LEU A 161 36.24 10.55 -3.76
C LEU A 161 36.83 11.47 -2.68
N VAL A 162 36.09 11.71 -1.59
CA VAL A 162 36.57 12.55 -0.49
C VAL A 162 37.81 11.95 0.19
N PRO A 163 37.85 10.67 0.61
CA PRO A 163 39.05 10.07 1.17
C PRO A 163 40.23 10.03 0.20
N LEU A 164 39.98 9.80 -1.09
CA LEU A 164 41.02 9.81 -2.12
C LEU A 164 41.64 11.20 -2.30
N VAL A 165 40.81 12.25 -2.34
CA VAL A 165 41.29 13.64 -2.40
C VAL A 165 42.08 14.02 -1.16
N VAL A 166 41.63 13.60 0.03
CA VAL A 166 42.37 13.80 1.28
C VAL A 166 43.74 13.11 1.22
N GLY A 167 43.80 11.84 0.78
CA GLY A 167 45.05 11.11 0.68
C GLY A 167 46.03 11.69 -0.36
N VAL A 168 45.53 12.21 -1.49
CA VAL A 168 46.38 12.88 -2.51
C VAL A 168 46.88 14.24 -2.02
N LEU A 169 46.04 14.99 -1.31
CA LEU A 169 46.41 16.27 -0.70
C LEU A 169 47.47 16.11 0.40
N GLU A 170 47.40 15.02 1.15
CA GLU A 170 48.40 14.66 2.18
C GLU A 170 49.78 14.39 1.55
N TRP A 171 49.83 13.85 0.34
CA TRP A 171 51.08 13.61 -0.40
C TRP A 171 51.75 14.90 -0.90
N TRP A 172 50.98 15.93 -1.26
CA TRP A 172 51.50 17.12 -1.94
C TRP A 172 51.97 18.23 -1.00
N SER A 173 51.62 18.19 0.29
CA SER A 173 51.96 19.27 1.22
C SER A 173 51.90 18.81 2.67
N ASP A 174 53.07 18.64 3.31
CA ASP A 174 53.22 18.42 4.75
C ASP A 174 52.48 19.51 5.58
N LEU A 175 52.40 20.72 5.03
CA LEU A 175 51.69 21.85 5.62
C LEU A 175 50.17 21.64 5.69
N LEU A 176 49.61 20.85 4.77
CA LEU A 176 48.18 20.55 4.71
C LEU A 176 47.85 19.39 5.66
N GLY A 177 48.73 18.39 5.74
CA GLY A 177 48.68 17.37 6.80
C GLY A 177 48.72 18.01 8.20
N LEU A 178 49.60 18.98 8.41
CA LEU A 178 49.65 19.77 9.65
C LEU A 178 48.36 20.58 9.88
N ALA A 179 47.74 21.14 8.84
CA ALA A 179 46.48 21.86 8.95
C ALA A 179 45.29 20.94 9.29
N VAL A 180 45.22 19.74 8.68
CA VAL A 180 44.20 18.72 9.00
C VAL A 180 44.40 18.20 10.43
N LEU A 181 45.65 17.93 10.82
CA LEU A 181 46.00 17.52 12.17
C LEU A 181 45.66 18.63 13.19
N GLY A 182 46.01 19.88 12.89
CA GLY A 182 45.66 21.04 13.69
C GLY A 182 44.14 21.22 13.83
N TYR A 183 43.39 21.07 12.74
CA TYR A 183 41.93 21.09 12.77
C TYR A 183 41.35 19.95 13.61
N ALA A 184 41.90 18.74 13.51
CA ALA A 184 41.50 17.60 14.33
C ALA A 184 41.77 17.85 15.82
N PHE A 185 42.93 18.41 16.18
CA PHE A 185 43.26 18.79 17.56
C PHE A 185 42.34 19.90 18.09
N VAL A 186 42.07 20.94 17.29
CA VAL A 186 41.13 22.02 17.67
C VAL A 186 39.74 21.45 17.89
N LYS A 187 39.26 20.59 16.98
CA LYS A 187 37.95 19.93 17.09
C LYS A 187 37.89 19.02 18.33
N ALA A 188 38.94 18.25 18.60
CA ALA A 188 39.04 17.41 19.79
C ALA A 188 39.08 18.25 21.08
N GLY A 189 39.79 19.37 21.08
CA GLY A 189 39.84 20.30 22.22
C GLY A 189 38.49 20.97 22.49
N ILE A 190 37.77 21.41 21.45
CA ILE A 190 36.41 21.95 21.57
C ILE A 190 35.46 20.89 22.14
N GLU A 191 35.55 19.65 21.67
CA GLU A 191 34.70 18.57 22.17
C GLU A 191 35.04 18.17 23.61
N ALA A 192 36.32 18.16 23.98
CA ALA A 192 36.77 17.95 25.35
C ALA A 192 36.28 19.06 26.29
N LEU A 193 36.31 20.32 25.85
CA LEU A 193 35.77 21.45 26.62
C LEU A 193 34.23 21.38 26.79
N ARG A 194 33.52 20.84 25.79
CA ARG A 194 32.08 20.54 25.90
C ARG A 194 31.81 19.40 26.90
N LEU A 195 32.60 18.33 26.87
CA LEU A 195 32.45 17.19 27.79
C LEU A 195 32.79 17.54 29.24
N THR A 196 33.77 18.44 29.44
CA THR A 196 34.15 18.95 30.78
C THR A 196 33.22 20.06 31.29
N GLY A 197 32.19 20.43 30.52
CA GLY A 197 31.14 21.37 30.95
C GLY A 197 31.53 22.86 30.87
N HIS A 198 32.71 23.19 30.36
CA HIS A 198 33.17 24.57 30.18
C HIS A 198 32.55 25.28 28.98
N LEU A 199 31.92 24.54 28.06
CA LEU A 199 31.17 25.06 26.92
C LEU A 199 29.71 24.59 26.99
N PRO A 200 28.70 25.49 27.03
CA PRO A 200 27.31 25.09 27.07
C PRO A 200 26.89 24.36 25.80
N LYS A 201 26.05 23.32 25.94
CA LYS A 201 25.47 22.61 24.80
C LYS A 201 24.57 23.56 24.00
N SER A 202 24.65 23.48 22.68
CA SER A 202 23.78 24.24 21.79
C SER A 202 22.31 23.85 21.99
N ALA A 203 21.37 24.77 21.78
CA ALA A 203 19.93 24.48 21.84
C ALA A 203 19.53 23.29 20.95
N ALA A 204 20.14 23.19 19.76
CA ALA A 204 19.90 22.07 18.84
C ALA A 204 20.46 20.72 19.35
N GLN A 205 21.47 20.74 20.22
CA GLN A 205 21.99 19.53 20.86
C GLN A 205 21.10 19.12 22.04
N GLN A 206 20.62 20.09 22.82
CA GLN A 206 19.72 19.84 23.94
C GLN A 206 18.39 19.23 23.47
N THR A 207 17.83 19.73 22.35
CA THR A 207 16.61 19.15 21.78
C THR A 207 16.84 17.72 21.31
N LYS A 208 17.95 17.46 20.61
CA LYS A 208 18.32 16.09 20.18
C LYS A 208 18.51 15.15 21.36
N GLU A 209 19.21 15.56 22.42
CA GLU A 209 19.38 14.73 23.62
C GLU A 209 18.05 14.48 24.33
N ALA A 210 17.18 15.48 24.42
CA ALA A 210 15.84 15.31 24.99
C ALA A 210 14.98 14.34 24.17
N GLU A 211 15.05 14.42 22.84
CA GLU A 211 14.40 13.46 21.93
C GLU A 211 14.98 12.05 22.10
N GLU A 212 16.31 11.91 22.14
CA GLU A 212 16.97 10.62 22.37
C GLU A 212 16.64 10.01 23.72
N LEU A 213 16.60 10.82 24.78
CA LEU A 213 16.21 10.37 26.12
C LEU A 213 14.76 9.91 26.13
N ARG A 214 13.86 10.66 25.46
CA ARG A 214 12.47 10.23 25.26
C ARG A 214 12.42 8.91 24.50
N MET A 215 13.10 8.77 23.37
CA MET A 215 13.12 7.53 22.58
C MET A 215 13.65 6.36 23.40
N ARG A 216 14.77 6.53 24.12
CA ARG A 216 15.34 5.52 25.01
C ARG A 216 14.37 5.11 26.11
N HIS A 217 13.70 6.09 26.73
CA HIS A 217 12.69 5.83 27.75
C HIS A 217 11.50 5.03 27.20
N HIS A 218 10.99 5.37 26.01
CA HIS A 218 9.94 4.59 25.36
C HIS A 218 10.42 3.17 25.01
N HIS A 219 11.61 3.05 24.41
CA HIS A 219 12.22 1.78 24.04
C HIS A 219 12.34 0.84 25.25
N PHE A 220 12.83 1.38 26.38
CA PHE A 220 12.96 0.63 27.63
C PHE A 220 11.62 0.03 28.11
N HIS A 221 10.52 0.79 28.01
CA HIS A 221 9.19 0.26 28.38
C HIS A 221 8.67 -0.75 27.36
N CYS A 222 8.96 -0.57 26.08
CA CYS A 222 8.62 -1.54 25.04
C CYS A 222 9.35 -2.88 25.23
N GLU A 223 10.65 -2.86 25.55
CA GLU A 223 11.44 -4.07 25.82
C GLU A 223 10.94 -4.84 27.06
N ARG A 224 10.44 -4.14 28.07
CA ARG A 224 9.90 -4.77 29.29
C ARG A 224 8.56 -5.45 29.07
N ASN A 225 7.80 -5.07 28.05
CA ASN A 225 6.51 -5.68 27.73
C ASN A 225 6.29 -5.80 26.21
N PRO A 226 7.00 -6.72 25.54
CA PRO A 226 6.92 -6.87 24.10
C PRO A 226 5.52 -7.29 23.64
N ALA A 227 4.80 -8.08 24.45
CA ALA A 227 3.45 -8.50 24.13
C ALA A 227 2.45 -7.34 24.08
N ALA A 228 2.53 -6.38 25.00
CA ALA A 228 1.69 -5.18 24.96
C ALA A 228 2.08 -4.26 23.79
N PHE A 229 3.36 -4.15 23.47
CA PHE A 229 3.81 -3.35 22.32
C PHE A 229 3.30 -3.92 20.99
N GLU A 230 3.36 -5.24 20.78
CA GLU A 230 2.79 -5.86 19.58
C GLU A 230 1.26 -5.66 19.48
N ARG A 231 0.54 -5.68 20.60
CA ARG A 231 -0.89 -5.32 20.62
C ARG A 231 -1.14 -3.87 20.22
N LEU A 232 -0.37 -2.94 20.78
CA LEU A 232 -0.46 -1.52 20.44
C LEU A 232 -0.17 -1.28 18.96
N LYS A 233 0.83 -1.97 18.41
CA LYS A 233 1.16 -1.90 16.98
C LYS A 233 0.02 -2.41 16.11
N ALA A 234 -0.57 -3.56 16.46
CA ALA A 234 -1.74 -4.08 15.77
C ALA A 234 -2.95 -3.13 15.83
N GLU A 235 -3.19 -2.52 17.00
CA GLU A 235 -4.25 -1.52 17.18
C GLU A 235 -4.02 -0.27 16.33
N ASN A 236 -2.79 0.25 16.31
CA ASN A 236 -2.44 1.40 15.47
C ASN A 236 -2.66 1.10 13.99
N PHE A 237 -2.25 -0.08 13.50
CA PHE A 237 -2.52 -0.47 12.11
C PHE A 237 -4.01 -0.54 11.81
N ARG A 238 -4.80 -1.13 12.72
CA ARG A 238 -6.26 -1.21 12.59
C ARG A 238 -6.89 0.18 12.52
N ASN A 239 -6.49 1.10 13.39
CA ASN A 239 -7.01 2.46 13.41
C ASN A 239 -6.64 3.21 12.12
N SER A 240 -5.39 3.08 11.66
CA SER A 240 -4.95 3.67 10.39
C SER A 240 -5.70 3.10 9.18
N ALA A 241 -6.03 1.80 9.18
CA ALA A 241 -6.87 1.19 8.15
C ALA A 241 -8.27 1.80 8.15
N VAL A 242 -8.92 1.91 9.32
CA VAL A 242 -10.23 2.58 9.48
C VAL A 242 -10.22 4.01 8.96
N GLU A 243 -9.19 4.79 9.30
CA GLU A 243 -9.05 6.17 8.81
C GLU A 243 -8.90 6.22 7.28
N ARG A 244 -8.10 5.31 6.70
CA ARG A 244 -7.93 5.20 5.25
C ARG A 244 -9.23 4.86 4.56
N THR A 245 -9.94 3.81 5.00
CA THR A 245 -11.21 3.38 4.38
C THR A 245 -12.27 4.48 4.45
N LYS A 246 -12.34 5.23 5.56
CA LYS A 246 -13.24 6.40 5.68
C LYS A 246 -12.84 7.54 4.74
N ALA A 247 -11.55 7.84 4.63
CA ALA A 247 -11.06 8.86 3.71
C ALA A 247 -11.32 8.47 2.25
N GLU A 248 -11.13 7.20 1.89
CA GLU A 248 -11.45 6.68 0.55
C GLU A 248 -12.94 6.76 0.25
N ALA A 249 -13.80 6.33 1.18
CA ALA A 249 -15.25 6.44 1.01
C ALA A 249 -15.69 7.90 0.78
N ALA A 250 -15.11 8.85 1.53
CA ALA A 250 -15.38 10.27 1.34
C ALA A 250 -14.91 10.79 -0.03
N ALA A 251 -13.76 10.31 -0.51
CA ALA A 251 -13.24 10.67 -1.83
C ALA A 251 -14.11 10.12 -2.97
N VAL A 252 -14.53 8.85 -2.90
CA VAL A 252 -15.42 8.21 -3.90
C VAL A 252 -16.79 8.88 -3.92
N LYS A 253 -17.33 9.24 -2.76
CA LYS A 253 -18.58 10.00 -2.64
C LYS A 253 -18.48 11.37 -3.31
N LYS A 254 -17.35 12.07 -3.17
CA LYS A 254 -17.13 13.36 -3.82
C LYS A 254 -17.02 13.21 -5.35
N SER A 255 -16.28 12.20 -5.83
CA SER A 255 -16.14 11.98 -7.26
C SER A 255 -17.45 11.57 -7.94
N SER A 256 -18.34 10.85 -7.25
CA SER A 256 -19.66 10.51 -7.79
C SER A 256 -20.58 11.73 -7.84
N SER A 257 -20.59 12.59 -6.81
CA SER A 257 -21.38 13.83 -6.85
C SER A 257 -20.93 14.83 -7.92
N ASP A 258 -19.64 14.84 -8.27
CA ASP A 258 -19.09 15.72 -9.31
C ASP A 258 -19.41 15.23 -10.74
N VAL A 259 -19.82 13.97 -10.91
CA VAL A 259 -20.24 13.40 -12.22
C VAL A 259 -21.73 13.63 -12.48
N ASP A 260 -22.53 13.77 -11.42
CA ASP A 260 -23.98 13.97 -11.49
C ASP A 260 -24.41 15.47 -11.49
N ALA A 261 -23.44 16.41 -11.44
CA ALA A 261 -23.65 17.87 -11.43
C ALA A 261 -23.33 18.51 -12.80
#